data_AF-A0A523BFU2-F1
#
_entry.id   AF-A0A523BFU2-F1
#
_cell.length_a   1.000
_cell.length_b   1.000
_cell.length_c   1.000
_cell.angle_alpha   90.00
_cell.angle_beta   90.00
_cell.angle_gamma   90.00
#
_symmetry.space_group_name_H-M   'P 1'
#
loop_
_entity.id
_entity.type
_entity.pdbx_description
1 polymer ?
#
loop_
_entity_poly.entity_id
_entity_poly.type
_entity_poly.pdbx_seq_one_letter_code
_entity_poly.pdbx_strand_id
1 'polypeptide(L)'
;MMALEVKEKEERKENKLYVIDSRCVPIAEEELQRGVAVLQQEITLEEARILVSGGFISAVRNEFNAELLSGILNTYVPCNKSAVFLHPGDIALLFILHDPARIDYTLVFAHVITPVRVNLEETIKEIEDKYKDFRKSMLDTSHQKRRKR
;
A
#
# COMPACT_ATOMS: atom_id res chain seq x y z
N MET A 1 -17.24 -32.72 28.67
CA MET A 1 -16.75 -31.34 28.59
C MET A 1 -16.30 -31.09 27.15
N MET A 2 -17.01 -30.25 26.42
CA MET A 2 -16.70 -29.91 25.02
C MET A 2 -15.53 -28.91 25.02
N ALA A 3 -14.38 -29.32 24.47
CA ALA A 3 -13.35 -28.38 24.07
C ALA A 3 -13.82 -27.74 22.75
N LEU A 4 -14.18 -26.47 22.81
CA LEU A 4 -14.42 -25.64 21.62
C LEU A 4 -13.08 -25.44 20.91
N GLU A 5 -12.83 -26.25 19.89
CA GLU A 5 -11.84 -25.94 18.86
C GLU A 5 -12.31 -24.68 18.11
N VAL A 6 -11.82 -23.52 18.53
CA VAL A 6 -11.89 -22.31 17.71
C VAL A 6 -10.91 -22.52 16.55
N LYS A 7 -11.39 -23.13 15.47
CA LYS A 7 -10.73 -23.04 14.17
C LYS A 7 -10.87 -21.60 13.69
N GLU A 8 -9.88 -20.77 14.01
CA GLU A 8 -9.65 -19.53 13.28
C GLU A 8 -9.35 -19.92 11.83
N LYS A 9 -10.39 -19.93 10.99
CA LYS A 9 -10.22 -19.87 9.56
C LYS A 9 -9.58 -18.52 9.26
N GLU A 10 -8.25 -18.47 9.15
CA GLU A 10 -7.59 -17.45 8.35
C GLU A 10 -8.04 -17.64 6.90
N GLU A 11 -9.23 -17.12 6.57
CA GLU A 11 -9.50 -16.70 5.20
C GLU A 11 -8.44 -15.65 4.90
N ARG A 12 -7.37 -16.04 4.20
CA ARG A 12 -6.44 -15.10 3.59
C ARG A 12 -7.24 -14.22 2.65
N LYS A 13 -7.71 -13.06 3.14
CA LYS A 13 -8.15 -11.97 2.29
C LYS A 13 -6.97 -11.69 1.35
N GLU A 14 -7.22 -11.71 0.04
CA GLU A 14 -6.21 -11.26 -0.91
C GLU A 14 -5.74 -9.87 -0.50
N ASN A 15 -4.42 -9.69 -0.41
CA ASN A 15 -3.81 -8.41 -0.09
C ASN A 15 -4.23 -7.38 -1.14
N LYS A 16 -4.79 -6.26 -0.69
CA LYS A 16 -5.29 -5.21 -1.59
C LYS A 16 -4.30 -4.06 -1.69
N LEU A 17 -4.26 -3.45 -2.87
CA LEU A 17 -3.58 -2.19 -3.10
C LEU A 17 -4.60 -1.05 -3.16
N TYR A 18 -4.39 -0.01 -2.35
CA TYR A 18 -5.20 1.21 -2.33
C TYR A 18 -4.42 2.40 -2.88
N VAL A 19 -5.09 3.31 -3.58
CA VAL A 19 -4.55 4.64 -3.92
C VAL A 19 -5.31 5.69 -3.10
N ILE A 20 -4.60 6.48 -2.31
CA ILE A 20 -5.18 7.37 -1.29
C ILE A 20 -4.56 8.77 -1.41
N ASP A 21 -5.37 9.83 -1.38
CA ASP A 21 -4.90 11.22 -1.45
C ASP A 21 -4.75 11.88 -0.07
N SER A 22 -4.18 11.13 0.89
CA SER A 22 -4.02 11.54 2.28
C SER A 22 -2.63 11.22 2.80
N ARG A 23 -2.19 11.96 3.82
CA ARG A 23 -0.96 11.66 4.59
C ARG A 23 -1.13 10.50 5.56
N CYS A 24 -2.36 10.05 5.80
CA CYS A 24 -2.66 9.02 6.78
C CYS A 24 -2.99 7.69 6.11
N VAL A 25 -2.52 6.59 6.69
CA VAL A 25 -2.94 5.23 6.34
C VAL A 25 -4.16 4.88 7.19
N PRO A 26 -5.36 4.70 6.61
CA PRO A 26 -6.56 4.39 7.38
C PRO A 26 -6.53 2.90 7.76
N ILE A 27 -6.11 2.60 8.98
CA ILE A 27 -6.08 1.23 9.52
C ILE A 27 -7.42 0.93 10.21
N ALA A 28 -7.93 -0.30 10.05
CA ALA A 28 -9.13 -0.73 10.79
C ALA A 28 -8.90 -0.67 12.32
N GLU A 29 -9.91 -0.25 13.07
CA GLU A 29 -9.79 -0.03 14.52
C GLU A 29 -9.43 -1.33 15.27
N GLU A 30 -10.04 -2.45 14.90
CA GLU A 30 -9.69 -3.76 15.46
C GLU A 30 -8.20 -4.13 15.26
N GLU A 31 -7.58 -3.70 14.17
CA GLU A 31 -6.17 -4.00 13.88
C GLU A 31 -5.23 -3.09 14.68
N LEU A 32 -5.61 -1.84 14.90
CA LEU A 32 -4.90 -0.95 15.83
C LEU A 32 -4.86 -1.54 17.24
N GLN A 33 -5.99 -2.07 17.71
CA GLN A 33 -6.08 -2.72 19.04
C GLN A 33 -5.23 -4.00 19.13
N ARG A 34 -5.07 -4.72 18.01
CA ARG A 34 -4.22 -5.92 17.92
C ARG A 34 -2.73 -5.60 17.85
N GLY A 35 -2.37 -4.34 17.59
CA GLY A 35 -1.00 -3.90 17.40
C GLY A 35 -0.51 -4.25 16.01
N VAL A 36 -0.59 -3.28 15.10
CA VAL A 36 0.00 -3.37 13.75
C VAL A 36 1.13 -2.37 13.58
N ALA A 37 2.02 -2.66 12.64
CA ALA A 37 3.01 -1.70 12.18
C ALA A 37 2.71 -1.30 10.73
N VAL A 38 3.18 -0.11 10.35
CA VAL A 38 3.11 0.36 8.97
C VAL A 38 4.51 0.71 8.52
N LEU A 39 5.01 -0.01 7.52
CA LEU A 39 6.23 0.40 6.82
C LEU A 39 5.86 1.50 5.83
N GLN A 40 6.51 2.65 5.91
CA GLN A 40 6.34 3.73 4.94
C GLN A 40 7.66 4.08 4.27
N GLN A 41 7.62 4.32 2.97
CA GLN A 41 8.78 4.76 2.20
C GLN A 41 8.36 5.65 1.03
N GLU A 42 9.07 6.77 0.84
CA GLU A 42 8.96 7.54 -0.39
C GLU A 42 9.42 6.72 -1.59
N ILE A 43 8.63 6.75 -2.64
CA ILE A 43 8.90 6.04 -3.89
C ILE A 43 8.87 7.00 -5.08
N THR A 44 9.57 6.61 -6.13
CA THR A 44 9.57 7.35 -7.40
C THR A 44 8.25 7.17 -8.15
N LEU A 45 7.97 8.06 -9.10
CA LEU A 45 6.82 7.94 -10.00
C LEU A 45 6.82 6.61 -10.78
N GLU A 46 7.99 6.13 -11.21
CA GLU A 46 8.09 4.89 -11.96
C GLU A 46 7.77 3.67 -11.08
N GLU A 47 8.24 3.65 -9.83
CA GLU A 47 7.88 2.61 -8.86
C GLU A 47 6.37 2.61 -8.58
N ALA A 48 5.76 3.80 -8.44
CA ALA A 48 4.32 3.91 -8.25
C ALA A 48 3.53 3.39 -9.46
N ARG A 49 3.97 3.66 -10.68
CA ARG A 49 3.37 3.11 -11.92
C ARG A 49 3.43 1.60 -11.97
N ILE A 50 4.56 1.01 -11.59
CA ILE A 50 4.72 -0.45 -11.53
C ILE A 50 3.78 -1.02 -10.46
N LEU A 51 3.72 -0.39 -9.29
CA LEU A 51 2.86 -0.80 -8.17
C LEU A 51 1.39 -0.90 -8.59
N VAL A 52 0.85 0.15 -9.23
CA VAL A 52 -0.56 0.20 -9.63
C VAL A 52 -0.88 -0.62 -10.89
N SER A 53 0.13 -1.15 -11.59
CA SER A 53 -0.07 -1.89 -12.85
C SER A 53 -0.81 -3.23 -12.67
N GLY A 54 -0.83 -3.78 -11.45
CA GLY A 54 -1.57 -4.98 -11.06
C GLY A 54 -3.05 -4.73 -10.75
N GLY A 55 -3.51 -3.48 -10.83
CA GLY A 55 -4.83 -3.06 -10.36
C GLY A 55 -4.78 -2.52 -8.93
N PHE A 56 -5.76 -1.69 -8.59
CA PHE A 56 -5.85 -1.04 -7.29
C PHE A 56 -7.30 -0.64 -6.99
N ILE A 57 -7.57 -0.33 -5.72
CA ILE A 57 -8.80 0.29 -5.25
C ILE A 57 -8.53 1.78 -5.03
N SER A 58 -9.23 2.65 -5.74
CA SER A 58 -9.12 4.08 -5.48
C SER A 58 -9.92 4.46 -4.24
N ALA A 59 -9.29 5.22 -3.35
CA ALA A 59 -9.89 5.97 -2.25
C ALA A 59 -9.45 7.44 -2.30
N VAL A 60 -9.23 7.95 -3.52
CA VAL A 60 -8.93 9.37 -3.78
C VAL A 60 -10.20 10.18 -3.67
N ARG A 61 -10.24 11.13 -2.73
CA ARG A 61 -11.47 11.86 -2.37
C ARG A 61 -11.67 13.16 -3.15
N ASN A 62 -10.60 13.71 -3.70
CA ASN A 62 -10.60 14.96 -4.43
C ASN A 62 -10.49 14.73 -5.95
N GLU A 63 -11.36 15.35 -6.74
CA GLU A 63 -11.39 15.21 -8.20
C GLU A 63 -10.12 15.72 -8.88
N PHE A 64 -9.57 16.86 -8.44
CA PHE A 64 -8.30 17.38 -8.94
C PHE A 64 -7.15 16.39 -8.70
N ASN A 65 -7.10 15.79 -7.51
CA ASN A 65 -6.09 14.77 -7.21
C ASN A 65 -6.28 13.53 -8.08
N ALA A 66 -7.51 13.10 -8.32
CA ALA A 66 -7.81 11.95 -9.17
C ALA A 66 -7.38 12.18 -10.62
N GLU A 67 -7.66 13.36 -11.17
CA GLU A 67 -7.24 13.75 -12.52
C GLU A 67 -5.70 13.85 -12.62
N LEU A 68 -5.06 14.52 -11.66
CA LEU A 68 -3.61 14.64 -11.60
C LEU A 68 -2.93 13.28 -11.48
N LEU A 69 -3.39 12.42 -10.56
CA LEU A 69 -2.89 11.06 -10.40
C LEU A 69 -3.08 10.24 -11.66
N SER A 70 -4.22 10.39 -12.35
CA SER A 70 -4.47 9.69 -13.60
C SER A 70 -3.44 10.04 -14.67
N GLY A 71 -3.09 11.33 -14.76
CA GLY A 71 -2.06 11.83 -15.67
C GLY A 71 -0.67 11.32 -15.32
N ILE A 72 -0.22 11.46 -14.06
CA ILE A 72 1.14 11.06 -13.69
C ILE A 72 1.31 9.54 -13.67
N LEU A 73 0.33 8.77 -13.22
CA LEU A 73 0.38 7.30 -13.19
C LEU A 73 0.09 6.66 -14.54
N ASN A 74 -0.37 7.45 -15.53
CA ASN A 74 -0.74 6.97 -16.86
C ASN A 74 -1.76 5.81 -16.82
N THR A 75 -2.72 5.91 -15.90
CA THR A 75 -3.83 4.97 -15.72
C THR A 75 -5.02 5.74 -15.17
N TYR A 76 -6.25 5.30 -15.44
CA TYR A 76 -7.43 5.96 -14.89
C TYR A 76 -7.53 5.74 -13.36
N VAL A 77 -7.53 6.82 -12.59
CA VAL A 77 -7.72 6.84 -11.14
C VAL A 77 -9.07 7.49 -10.85
N PRO A 78 -10.11 6.73 -10.46
CA PRO A 78 -11.42 7.31 -10.19
C PRO A 78 -11.42 8.11 -8.90
N CYS A 79 -12.17 9.22 -8.87
CA CYS A 79 -12.53 9.89 -7.61
C CYS A 79 -13.55 9.03 -6.87
N ASN A 80 -13.18 8.53 -5.68
CA ASN A 80 -14.02 7.68 -4.86
C ASN A 80 -13.92 8.09 -3.39
N LYS A 81 -15.02 8.59 -2.84
CA LYS A 81 -15.11 9.11 -1.47
C LYS A 81 -15.44 8.02 -0.42
N SER A 82 -15.43 6.76 -0.83
CA SER A 82 -15.68 5.63 0.07
C SER A 82 -14.61 5.56 1.16
N ALA A 83 -15.04 5.33 2.40
CA ALA A 83 -14.10 5.00 3.48
C ALA A 83 -13.46 3.64 3.18
N VAL A 84 -12.13 3.57 3.30
CA VAL A 84 -11.37 2.33 3.20
C VAL A 84 -10.60 2.13 4.48
N PHE A 85 -10.45 0.88 4.90
CA PHE A 85 -9.66 0.50 6.05
C PHE A 85 -8.75 -0.64 5.66
N LEU A 86 -7.45 -0.46 5.91
CA LEU A 86 -6.43 -1.44 5.61
C LEU A 86 -6.29 -2.44 6.76
N HIS A 87 -6.08 -3.70 6.36
CA HIS A 87 -5.76 -4.81 7.23
C HIS A 87 -4.30 -5.26 7.03
N PRO A 88 -3.73 -6.08 7.93
CA PRO A 88 -2.42 -6.67 7.71
C PRO A 88 -2.31 -7.36 6.34
N GLY A 89 -1.23 -7.05 5.62
CA GLY A 89 -0.98 -7.47 4.24
C GLY A 89 -1.41 -6.46 3.19
N ASP A 90 -2.32 -5.52 3.51
CA ASP A 90 -2.74 -4.49 2.57
C ASP A 90 -1.65 -3.43 2.35
N ILE A 91 -1.64 -2.88 1.13
CA ILE A 91 -0.69 -1.88 0.66
C ILE A 91 -1.45 -0.61 0.28
N ALA A 92 -0.87 0.56 0.53
CA ALA A 92 -1.33 1.82 -0.01
C ALA A 92 -0.24 2.56 -0.79
N LEU A 93 -0.65 3.21 -1.88
CA LEU A 93 0.04 4.31 -2.51
C LEU A 93 -0.59 5.61 -1.99
N LEU A 94 0.13 6.31 -1.13
CA LEU A 94 -0.28 7.62 -0.64
C LEU A 94 0.22 8.70 -1.59
N PHE A 95 -0.69 9.55 -2.04
CA PHE A 95 -0.40 10.76 -2.79
C PHE A 95 -0.52 11.96 -1.86
N ILE A 96 0.60 12.65 -1.67
CA ILE A 96 0.70 13.79 -0.76
C ILE A 96 1.00 15.03 -1.60
N LEU A 97 -0.04 15.82 -1.89
CA LEU A 97 0.13 17.10 -2.57
C LEU A 97 0.57 18.18 -1.55
N HIS A 98 1.69 18.84 -1.84
CA HIS A 98 2.24 19.93 -1.02
C HIS A 98 1.78 21.29 -1.54
N ASP A 99 1.88 21.52 -2.85
CA ASP A 99 1.48 22.77 -3.49
C ASP A 99 0.77 22.48 -4.84
N PRO A 100 -0.55 22.70 -4.94
CA PRO A 100 -1.31 22.50 -6.18
C PRO A 100 -0.88 23.45 -7.31
N ALA A 101 -0.38 24.65 -7.01
CA ALA A 101 0.01 25.62 -8.03
C ALA A 101 1.30 25.22 -8.74
N ARG A 102 2.15 24.43 -8.07
CA ARG A 102 3.43 23.93 -8.60
C ARG A 102 3.41 22.46 -8.95
N ILE A 103 2.33 21.75 -8.62
CA ILE A 103 2.24 20.29 -8.73
C ILE A 103 3.42 19.65 -7.99
N ASP A 104 3.64 20.11 -6.77
CA ASP A 104 4.66 19.57 -5.87
C ASP A 104 4.04 18.48 -5.00
N TYR A 105 4.54 17.25 -5.12
CA TYR A 105 3.95 16.08 -4.47
C TYR A 105 4.98 15.02 -4.09
N THR A 106 4.62 14.22 -3.09
CA THR A 106 5.34 13.00 -2.70
C THR A 106 4.44 11.78 -2.87
N LEU A 107 5.03 10.69 -3.34
CA LEU A 107 4.41 9.37 -3.39
C LEU A 107 5.01 8.49 -2.32
N VAL A 108 4.17 7.90 -1.47
CA VAL A 108 4.62 7.04 -0.37
C VAL A 108 4.00 5.65 -0.54
N PHE A 109 4.85 4.64 -0.56
CA PHE A 109 4.44 3.26 -0.36
C PHE A 109 4.18 3.02 1.13
N ALA A 110 3.05 2.42 1.46
CA ALA A 110 2.74 1.99 2.81
C ALA A 110 2.31 0.52 2.81
N HIS A 111 2.85 -0.29 3.73
CA HIS A 111 2.46 -1.70 3.91
C HIS A 111 2.09 -1.95 5.35
N VAL A 112 0.85 -2.40 5.58
CA VAL A 112 0.34 -2.75 6.90
C VAL A 112 0.79 -4.18 7.20
N ILE A 113 1.40 -4.37 8.37
CA ILE A 113 2.01 -5.63 8.74
C ILE A 113 1.68 -5.98 10.18
N THR A 114 1.52 -7.28 10.44
CA THR A 114 1.45 -7.80 11.80
C THR A 114 2.86 -7.91 12.36
N PRO A 115 3.22 -7.23 13.45
CA PRO A 115 4.50 -7.40 14.10
C PRO A 115 4.63 -8.84 14.62
N VAL A 116 5.70 -9.52 14.24
CA VAL A 116 5.87 -10.97 14.47
C VAL A 116 6.37 -11.28 15.89
N ARG A 117 6.92 -10.31 16.64
CA ARG A 117 7.30 -10.45 18.06
C ARG A 117 7.68 -9.11 18.69
N VAL A 118 7.70 -9.10 20.03
CA VAL A 118 7.89 -7.95 20.95
C VAL A 118 9.25 -7.22 20.81
N ASN A 119 10.19 -7.73 20.00
CA ASN A 119 11.47 -7.08 19.75
C ASN A 119 11.39 -6.21 18.48
N LEU A 120 11.40 -4.89 18.69
CA LEU A 120 11.27 -3.89 17.64
C LEU A 120 12.40 -3.98 16.61
N GLU A 121 13.64 -4.25 17.05
CA GLU A 121 14.81 -4.29 16.16
C GLU A 121 14.78 -5.48 15.20
N GLU A 122 14.43 -6.66 15.69
CA GLU A 122 14.27 -7.86 14.85
C GLU A 122 13.10 -7.70 13.88
N THR A 123 12.01 -7.08 14.35
CA THR A 123 10.85 -6.79 13.51
C THR A 123 11.22 -5.82 12.39
N ILE A 124 11.91 -4.72 12.71
CA ILE A 124 12.40 -3.74 11.70
C ILE A 124 13.26 -4.45 10.66
N LYS A 125 14.22 -5.27 11.09
CA LYS A 125 15.12 -5.99 10.18
C LYS A 125 14.37 -6.95 9.25
N GLU A 126 13.41 -7.72 9.78
CA GLU A 126 12.59 -8.62 8.97
C GLU A 126 11.74 -7.86 7.94
N ILE A 127 11.22 -6.69 8.32
CA ILE A 127 10.46 -5.81 7.43
C ILE A 127 11.35 -5.27 6.32
N GLU A 128 12.55 -4.79 6.65
CA GLU A 128 13.52 -4.29 5.68
C GLU A 128 13.91 -5.37 4.66
N ASP A 129 14.11 -6.60 5.12
CA ASP A 129 14.49 -7.72 4.24
C ASP A 129 13.33 -8.14 3.33
N LYS A 130 12.10 -8.28 3.87
CA LYS A 130 10.89 -8.50 3.04
C LYS A 130 10.71 -7.39 2.00
N TYR A 131 11.03 -6.15 2.37
CA TYR A 131 10.94 -5.02 1.45
C TYR A 131 12.01 -5.08 0.35
N LYS A 132 13.26 -5.42 0.67
CA LYS A 132 14.31 -5.60 -0.36
C LYS A 132 13.90 -6.66 -1.37
N ASP A 133 13.35 -7.77 -0.90
CA ASP A 133 12.87 -8.86 -1.76
C ASP A 133 11.69 -8.40 -2.65
N PHE A 134 10.72 -7.71 -2.05
CA PHE A 134 9.59 -7.14 -2.79
C PHE A 134 10.07 -6.14 -3.86
N ARG A 135 10.92 -5.18 -3.52
CA ARG A 135 11.45 -4.17 -4.45
C ARG A 135 12.27 -4.80 -5.57
N LYS A 136 13.08 -5.82 -5.26
CA LYS A 136 13.82 -6.59 -6.26
C LYS A 136 12.87 -7.32 -7.22
N SER A 137 11.82 -7.94 -6.70
CA SER A 137 10.82 -8.63 -7.53
C SER A 137 10.11 -7.68 -8.50
N MET A 138 9.75 -6.47 -8.06
CA MET A 138 9.17 -5.43 -8.92
C MET A 138 10.09 -5.02 -10.07
N LEU A 139 11.38 -4.78 -9.78
CA LEU A 139 12.38 -4.38 -10.76
C LEU A 139 12.67 -5.50 -11.78
N ASP A 140 12.72 -6.76 -11.33
CA ASP A 140 12.96 -7.91 -12.20
C ASP A 140 11.81 -8.14 -13.20
N THR A 141 10.55 -7.95 -12.79
CA THR A 141 9.39 -8.01 -13.71
C THR A 141 9.44 -6.96 -14.83
N SER A 142 10.06 -5.81 -14.57
CA SER A 142 10.21 -4.73 -15.56
C SER A 142 11.23 -5.08 -16.65
N HIS A 143 12.26 -5.85 -16.31
CA HIS A 143 13.25 -6.34 -17.28
C HIS A 143 12.72 -7.47 -18.18
N GLN A 144 11.83 -8.33 -17.67
CA GLN A 144 11.22 -9.38 -18.51
C GLN A 144 10.22 -8.82 -19.54
N LYS A 145 9.44 -7.78 -19.21
CA LYS A 145 8.51 -7.15 -20.16
C LYS A 145 9.20 -6.40 -21.30
N ARG A 146 10.42 -5.86 -21.08
CA ARG A 146 11.22 -5.19 -22.13
C ARG A 146 11.87 -6.14 -23.15
N ARG A 147 12.07 -7.42 -22.80
CA ARG A 147 12.68 -8.42 -23.70
C ARG A 147 11.69 -9.11 -24.65
N LYS A 148 10.38 -8.90 -24.47
CA LYS A 148 9.32 -9.52 -25.29
C LYS A 148 8.61 -8.54 -26.24
N ARG A 149 9.18 -7.34 -26.46
CA ARG A 149 8.69 -6.38 -27.45
C ARG A 149 9.70 -6.22 -28.57
#